data_AF-A0A7W1QN35-F1
#
_entry.id   AF-A0A7W1QN35-F1
#
_cell.length_a   1.000
_cell.length_b   1.000
_cell.length_c   1.000
_cell.angle_alpha   90.00
_cell.angle_beta   90.00
_cell.angle_gamma   90.00
#
_symmetry.space_group_name_H-M   'P 1'
#
loop_
_entity.id
_entity.type
_entity.pdbx_description
1 polymer ?
#
loop_
_entity_poly.entity_id
_entity_poly.type
_entity_poly.pdbx_seq_one_letter_code
_entity_poly.pdbx_strand_id
1 'polypeptide(L)'
;MRLLDRYVLRNFLRAYFYCIAAFFSIWLVFDISDNISVFLDERVSAGQVVRYYLTQIPQIIVILLPVSLLLALLFCLSRMSRRNEIVSMLTAGVSIPRLLLPLICMGLFTSAVSGALNFALAPHAEQARKLAFETLRDDARAPGIVGQIFRNRSQNRTWFIQRFRPEQ
;
A
#
# COMPACT_ATOMS: atom_id res chain seq x y z
N MET A 1 -20.86 24.59 7.52
CA MET A 1 -20.10 24.51 6.25
C MET A 1 -20.82 25.34 5.20
N ARG A 2 -20.11 26.20 4.47
CA ARG A 2 -20.74 27.03 3.43
C ARG A 2 -21.14 26.15 2.24
N LEU A 3 -22.07 26.63 1.41
CA LEU A 3 -22.58 25.91 0.24
C LEU A 3 -21.45 25.44 -0.70
N LEU A 4 -20.43 26.30 -0.87
CA LEU A 4 -19.22 26.05 -1.67
C LEU A 4 -18.38 24.88 -1.13
N ASP A 5 -18.10 24.86 0.18
CA ASP A 5 -17.30 23.79 0.80
C ASP A 5 -17.95 22.43 0.55
N ARG A 6 -19.28 22.35 0.72
CA ARG A 6 -20.07 21.14 0.49
C ARG A 6 -20.06 20.72 -0.98
N TYR A 7 -20.09 21.68 -1.90
CA TYR A 7 -20.02 21.42 -3.33
C TYR A 7 -18.67 20.83 -3.73
N VAL A 8 -17.56 21.46 -3.33
CA VAL A 8 -16.19 20.98 -3.60
C VAL A 8 -15.98 19.61 -3.00
N LEU A 9 -16.39 19.42 -1.75
CA LEU A 9 -16.27 18.14 -1.04
C LEU A 9 -17.05 17.02 -1.73
N ARG A 10 -18.28 17.29 -2.18
CA ARG A 10 -19.11 16.30 -2.89
C ARG A 10 -18.51 15.94 -4.25
N ASN A 11 -17.99 16.92 -4.98
CA ASN A 11 -17.33 16.69 -6.26
C ASN A 11 -16.06 15.85 -6.08
N PHE A 12 -15.25 16.19 -5.07
CA PHE A 12 -14.06 15.45 -4.70
C PHE A 12 -14.37 14.02 -4.27
N LEU A 13 -15.30 13.82 -3.32
CA LEU A 13 -15.67 12.48 -2.84
C LEU A 13 -16.15 11.58 -3.97
N ARG A 14 -16.96 12.11 -4.91
CA ARG A 14 -17.38 11.35 -6.09
C ARG A 14 -16.19 10.90 -6.91
N ALA A 15 -15.29 11.83 -7.26
CA ALA A 15 -14.07 11.50 -7.99
C ALA A 15 -13.21 10.46 -7.22
N TYR A 16 -13.10 10.62 -5.91
CA TYR A 16 -12.31 9.74 -5.05
C TYR A 16 -12.84 8.31 -5.02
N PHE A 17 -14.15 8.13 -4.85
CA PHE A 17 -14.76 6.80 -4.92
C PHE A 17 -14.60 6.16 -6.31
N TYR A 18 -14.75 6.93 -7.39
CA TYR A 18 -14.51 6.41 -8.74
C TYR A 18 -13.05 5.98 -8.95
N CYS A 19 -12.08 6.76 -8.46
CA CYS A 19 -10.67 6.39 -8.53
C CYS A 19 -10.38 5.11 -7.74
N ILE A 20 -10.88 4.99 -6.51
CA ILE A 20 -10.71 3.77 -5.69
C ILE A 20 -11.33 2.57 -6.41
N ALA A 21 -12.57 2.70 -6.89
CA ALA A 21 -13.27 1.61 -7.57
C ALA A 21 -12.55 1.19 -8.87
N ALA A 22 -12.02 2.15 -9.63
CA ALA A 22 -11.27 1.87 -10.85
C ALA A 22 -9.97 1.12 -10.55
N PHE A 23 -9.16 1.62 -9.61
CA PHE A 23 -7.91 0.95 -9.24
C PHE A 23 -8.16 -0.41 -8.60
N PHE A 24 -9.19 -0.54 -7.77
CA PHE A 24 -9.58 -1.82 -7.18
C PHE A 24 -10.00 -2.83 -8.26
N SER A 25 -10.76 -2.39 -9.27
CA SER A 25 -11.16 -3.27 -10.37
C SER A 25 -9.97 -3.71 -11.21
N ILE A 26 -9.01 -2.82 -11.48
CA ILE A 26 -7.78 -3.15 -12.17
C ILE A 26 -7.01 -4.21 -11.37
N TRP A 27 -6.79 -3.97 -10.07
CA TRP A 27 -6.11 -4.93 -9.21
C TRP A 27 -6.80 -6.29 -9.19
N LEU A 28 -8.14 -6.31 -9.06
CA LEU A 28 -8.92 -7.54 -9.03
C LEU A 28 -8.76 -8.36 -10.32
N VAL A 29 -8.76 -7.70 -11.48
CA VAL A 29 -8.57 -8.38 -12.77
C VAL A 29 -7.17 -8.96 -12.88
N PHE A 30 -6.14 -8.21 -12.48
CA PHE A 30 -4.75 -8.70 -12.46
C PHE A 30 -4.60 -9.91 -11.54
N ASP A 31 -5.09 -9.82 -10.30
CA ASP A 31 -4.94 -10.89 -9.33
C ASP A 31 -5.71 -12.16 -9.73
N ILE A 32 -6.93 -12.02 -10.26
CA ILE A 32 -7.67 -13.16 -10.80
C ILE A 32 -6.92 -13.78 -11.98
N SER A 33 -6.40 -12.96 -12.90
CA SER A 33 -5.69 -13.47 -14.08
C SER A 33 -4.41 -14.24 -13.72
N ASP A 34 -3.69 -13.80 -12.69
CA ASP A 34 -2.47 -14.47 -12.23
C ASP A 34 -2.77 -15.78 -11.48
N ASN A 35 -3.86 -15.82 -10.72
CA ASN A 35 -4.20 -16.97 -9.86
C ASN A 35 -5.21 -17.95 -10.49
N ILE A 36 -5.71 -17.67 -11.70
CA ILE A 36 -6.77 -18.49 -12.33
C ILE A 36 -6.37 -19.95 -12.54
N SER A 37 -5.11 -20.22 -12.85
CA SER A 37 -4.58 -21.58 -13.02
C SER A 37 -4.63 -22.36 -11.71
N VAL A 38 -4.21 -21.75 -10.61
CA VAL A 38 -4.21 -22.34 -9.26
C VAL A 38 -5.64 -22.65 -8.81
N PHE A 39 -6.58 -21.73 -9.05
CA PHE A 39 -7.99 -21.94 -8.68
C PHE A 39 -8.65 -23.09 -9.46
N LEU A 40 -8.27 -23.27 -10.73
CA LEU A 40 -8.75 -24.35 -11.58
C LEU A 40 -8.15 -25.70 -11.17
N ASP A 41 -6.86 -25.74 -10.85
CA ASP A 41 -6.15 -26.96 -10.46
C ASP A 41 -6.61 -27.50 -9.09
N GLU A 42 -6.89 -26.61 -8.13
CA GLU A 42 -7.34 -26.99 -6.78
C GLU A 42 -8.86 -27.19 -6.62
N ARG A 43 -9.66 -27.07 -7.71
CA ARG A 43 -11.13 -27.16 -7.69
C ARG A 43 -11.79 -26.28 -6.61
N VAL A 44 -11.27 -25.08 -6.42
CA VAL A 44 -11.74 -24.16 -5.38
C VAL A 44 -13.16 -23.70 -5.71
N SER A 45 -14.08 -23.76 -4.73
CA SER A 45 -15.45 -23.27 -4.92
C SER A 45 -15.47 -21.75 -5.10
N ALA A 46 -16.32 -21.23 -5.97
CA ALA A 46 -16.49 -19.78 -6.18
C ALA A 46 -16.76 -19.02 -4.87
N GLY A 47 -17.44 -19.64 -3.90
CA GLY A 47 -17.67 -19.04 -2.58
C GLY A 47 -16.39 -18.87 -1.75
N GLN A 48 -15.42 -19.78 -1.88
CA GLN A 48 -14.12 -19.67 -1.22
C GLN A 48 -13.27 -18.57 -1.85
N VAL A 49 -13.33 -18.42 -3.18
CA VAL A 49 -12.67 -17.34 -3.92
C VAL A 49 -13.17 -15.96 -3.46
N VAL A 50 -14.49 -15.78 -3.35
CA VAL A 50 -15.06 -14.51 -2.84
C VAL A 50 -14.60 -14.23 -1.40
N ARG A 51 -14.60 -15.25 -0.53
CA ARG A 51 -14.16 -15.08 0.87
C ARG A 51 -12.66 -14.73 0.96
N TYR A 52 -11.85 -15.32 0.08
CA TYR A 52 -10.43 -14.98 -0.04
C TYR A 52 -10.25 -13.51 -0.41
N TYR A 53 -10.91 -13.04 -1.48
CA TYR A 53 -10.82 -11.64 -1.89
C TYR A 53 -11.35 -10.66 -0.84
N LEU A 54 -12.47 -10.96 -0.16
CA LEU A 54 -12.99 -10.14 0.93
C LEU A 54 -11.97 -9.94 2.06
N THR A 55 -11.13 -10.95 2.32
CA THR A 55 -10.08 -10.89 3.34
C THR A 55 -8.90 -10.01 2.89
N GLN A 56 -8.65 -9.91 1.57
CA GLN A 56 -7.57 -9.10 0.98
C GLN A 56 -7.96 -7.62 0.81
N ILE A 57 -9.26 -7.30 0.71
CA ILE A 57 -9.75 -5.92 0.49
C ILE A 57 -9.10 -4.87 1.41
N PRO A 58 -9.01 -5.06 2.75
CA PRO A 58 -8.46 -4.04 3.64
C PRO A 58 -7.00 -3.71 3.32
N GLN A 59 -6.18 -4.72 3.03
CA GLN A 59 -4.77 -4.55 2.69
C GLN A 59 -4.59 -3.79 1.38
N ILE A 60 -5.37 -4.14 0.35
CA ILE A 60 -5.29 -3.49 -0.95
C ILE A 60 -5.80 -2.05 -0.88
N ILE A 61 -6.88 -1.80 -0.15
CA ILE A 61 -7.38 -0.43 0.05
C ILE A 61 -6.30 0.47 0.64
N VAL A 62 -5.54 0.02 1.65
CA VAL A 62 -4.45 0.83 2.25
C VAL A 62 -3.42 1.29 1.22
N ILE A 63 -3.09 0.41 0.26
CA ILE A 63 -2.14 0.71 -0.82
C ILE A 63 -2.77 1.65 -1.86
N LEU A 64 -4.07 1.46 -2.16
CA LEU A 64 -4.79 2.24 -3.17
C LEU A 64 -5.21 3.65 -2.70
N LEU A 65 -5.44 3.85 -1.41
CA LEU A 65 -5.88 5.15 -0.83
C LEU A 65 -5.01 6.34 -1.27
N PRO A 66 -3.66 6.32 -1.14
CA PRO A 66 -2.82 7.47 -1.49
C PRO A 66 -2.80 7.75 -3.00
N VAL A 67 -2.73 6.71 -3.83
CA VAL A 67 -2.70 6.85 -5.31
C VAL A 67 -4.05 7.37 -5.82
N SER A 68 -5.14 6.82 -5.28
CA SER A 68 -6.50 7.26 -5.61
C SER A 68 -6.74 8.71 -5.18
N LEU A 69 -6.16 9.13 -4.05
CA LEU A 69 -6.34 10.49 -3.52
C LEU A 69 -5.67 11.51 -4.43
N LEU A 70 -4.44 11.24 -4.86
CA LEU A 70 -3.73 12.08 -5.80
C LEU A 70 -4.50 12.24 -7.11
N LEU A 71 -4.96 11.12 -7.68
CA LEU A 71 -5.69 11.14 -8.95
C LEU A 71 -7.04 11.87 -8.82
N ALA A 72 -7.76 11.64 -7.73
CA ALA A 72 -9.04 12.29 -7.47
C ALA A 72 -8.88 13.80 -7.26
N LEU A 73 -7.81 14.24 -6.58
CA LEU A 73 -7.46 15.66 -6.44
C LEU A 73 -7.24 16.27 -7.82
N LEU A 74 -6.34 15.69 -8.61
CA LEU A 74 -6.02 16.17 -9.95
C LEU A 74 -7.28 16.23 -10.83
N PHE A 75 -8.09 15.18 -10.83
CA PHE A 75 -9.33 15.13 -11.61
C PHE A 75 -10.34 16.20 -11.16
N CYS A 76 -10.55 16.34 -9.85
CA CYS A 76 -11.48 17.32 -9.28
C CYS A 76 -11.07 18.76 -9.62
N LEU A 77 -9.80 19.12 -9.35
CA LEU A 77 -9.26 20.44 -9.66
C LEU A 77 -9.25 20.71 -11.17
N SER A 78 -8.86 19.72 -11.97
CA SER A 78 -8.84 19.83 -13.44
C SER A 78 -10.24 20.04 -14.01
N ARG A 79 -11.26 19.35 -13.47
CA ARG A 79 -12.66 19.54 -13.86
C ARG A 79 -13.17 20.94 -13.53
N MET A 80 -12.91 21.42 -12.32
CA MET A 80 -13.33 22.77 -11.88
C MET A 80 -12.60 23.86 -12.67
N SER A 81 -11.32 23.66 -12.97
CA SER A 81 -10.53 24.55 -13.82
C SER A 81 -11.11 24.65 -15.24
N ARG A 82 -11.40 23.50 -15.89
CA ARG A 82 -12.01 23.47 -17.24
C ARG A 82 -13.38 24.14 -17.32
N ARG A 83 -14.13 24.17 -16.22
CA ARG A 83 -15.45 24.83 -16.15
C ARG A 83 -15.37 26.29 -15.70
N ASN A 84 -14.15 26.84 -15.56
CA ASN A 84 -13.89 28.17 -15.00
C ASN A 84 -14.48 28.38 -13.59
N GLU A 85 -14.85 27.31 -12.87
CA GLU A 85 -15.44 27.40 -11.53
C GLU A 85 -14.45 28.01 -10.53
N ILE A 86 -13.16 27.64 -10.65
CA ILE A 86 -12.08 28.19 -9.82
C ILE A 86 -11.94 29.70 -10.06
N VAL A 87 -11.95 30.12 -11.33
CA VAL A 87 -11.80 31.53 -11.72
C VAL A 87 -12.99 32.33 -11.21
N SER A 88 -14.22 31.84 -11.41
CA SER A 88 -15.44 32.49 -10.93
C SER A 88 -15.46 32.67 -9.40
N MET A 89 -15.00 31.65 -8.66
CA MET A 89 -14.89 31.74 -7.19
C MET A 89 -13.86 32.81 -6.77
N LEU A 90 -12.70 32.87 -7.43
CA LEU A 90 -11.69 33.88 -7.15
C LEU A 90 -12.19 35.30 -7.44
N THR A 91 -12.86 35.52 -8.58
CA THR A 91 -13.45 36.81 -8.92
C THR A 91 -14.57 37.23 -7.97
N ALA A 92 -15.25 36.27 -7.33
CA ALA A 92 -16.23 36.53 -6.28
C ALA A 92 -15.60 36.84 -4.90
N GLY A 93 -14.27 36.98 -4.82
CA GLY A 93 -13.54 37.31 -3.60
C GLY A 93 -13.22 36.11 -2.70
N VAL A 94 -13.36 34.87 -3.20
CA VAL A 94 -12.96 33.67 -2.46
C VAL A 94 -11.45 33.49 -2.55
N SER A 95 -10.77 33.44 -1.41
CA SER A 95 -9.33 33.19 -1.36
C SER A 95 -8.98 31.73 -1.71
N ILE A 96 -7.83 31.53 -2.37
CA ILE A 96 -7.30 30.20 -2.73
C ILE A 96 -7.21 29.25 -1.51
N PRO A 97 -6.68 29.66 -0.33
CA PRO A 97 -6.58 28.76 0.81
C PRO A 97 -7.95 28.23 1.28
N ARG A 98 -8.99 29.05 1.15
CA ARG A 98 -10.36 28.66 1.50
C ARG A 98 -10.92 27.61 0.55
N LEU A 99 -10.60 27.72 -0.75
CA LEU A 99 -10.95 26.72 -1.75
C LEU A 99 -10.25 25.37 -1.49
N LEU A 100 -8.98 25.42 -1.05
CA LEU A 100 -8.16 24.23 -0.79
C LEU A 100 -8.45 23.58 0.55
N LEU A 101 -8.95 24.32 1.55
CA LEU A 101 -9.26 23.81 2.88
C LEU A 101 -10.05 22.47 2.88
N PRO A 102 -11.19 22.32 2.17
CA PRO A 102 -11.92 21.05 2.14
C PRO A 102 -11.11 19.90 1.55
N LEU A 103 -10.22 20.18 0.58
CA LEU A 103 -9.35 19.19 -0.04
C LEU A 103 -8.23 18.75 0.91
N ILE A 104 -7.64 19.70 1.65
CA ILE A 104 -6.63 19.42 2.69
C ILE A 104 -7.26 18.60 3.82
N CYS A 105 -8.47 18.96 4.28
CA CYS A 105 -9.19 18.17 5.28
C CYS A 105 -9.41 16.73 4.82
N MET A 106 -9.73 16.51 3.54
CA MET A 106 -9.84 15.16 2.98
C MET A 106 -8.51 14.42 2.88
N GLY A 107 -7.42 15.13 2.56
CA GLY A 107 -6.06 14.61 2.62
C GLY A 107 -5.69 14.13 4.02
N LEU A 108 -5.91 14.97 5.03
CA LEU A 108 -5.68 14.64 6.43
C LEU A 108 -6.56 13.48 6.90
N PHE A 109 -7.84 13.48 6.53
CA PHE A 109 -8.76 12.38 6.83
C PHE A 109 -8.27 11.06 6.23
N THR A 110 -7.87 11.07 4.96
CA THR A 110 -7.37 9.89 4.26
C THR A 110 -6.04 9.40 4.86
N SER A 111 -5.13 10.32 5.19
CA SER A 111 -3.89 9.98 5.89
C SER A 111 -4.15 9.41 7.28
N ALA A 112 -5.12 9.94 8.02
CA ALA A 112 -5.51 9.41 9.32
C ALA A 112 -6.13 8.00 9.20
N VAL A 113 -6.98 7.77 8.20
CA VAL A 113 -7.55 6.45 7.92
C VAL A 113 -6.46 5.45 7.51
N SER A 114 -5.60 5.83 6.57
CA SER A 114 -4.47 4.99 6.13
C SER A 114 -3.51 4.71 7.29
N GLY A 115 -3.22 5.72 8.10
CA GLY A 115 -2.44 5.59 9.33
C GLY A 115 -3.10 4.63 10.32
N ALA A 116 -4.39 4.80 10.63
CA ALA A 116 -5.12 3.94 11.55
C ALA A 116 -5.17 2.47 11.07
N LEU A 117 -5.36 2.25 9.77
CA LEU A 117 -5.31 0.90 9.18
C LEU A 117 -3.90 0.31 9.26
N ASN A 118 -2.86 1.09 8.98
CA ASN A 118 -1.47 0.66 9.17
C ASN A 118 -1.15 0.39 10.64
N PHE A 119 -1.64 1.21 11.58
CA PHE A 119 -1.44 1.03 13.02
C PHE A 119 -2.23 -0.15 13.58
N ALA A 120 -3.38 -0.52 13.00
CA ALA A 120 -4.08 -1.76 13.33
C ALA A 120 -3.31 -2.99 12.81
N LEU A 121 -2.60 -2.87 11.69
CA LEU A 121 -1.71 -3.90 11.15
C LEU A 121 -0.33 -3.94 11.86
N ALA A 122 0.11 -2.81 12.41
CA ALA A 122 1.40 -2.63 13.07
C ALA A 122 1.64 -3.50 14.33
N PRO A 123 0.67 -3.78 15.24
CA PRO A 123 0.93 -4.67 16.37
C PRO A 123 1.30 -6.08 15.90
N HIS A 124 0.74 -6.55 14.79
CA HIS A 124 1.12 -7.84 14.20
C HIS A 124 2.53 -7.81 13.60
N ALA A 125 2.91 -6.69 12.97
CA ALA A 125 4.26 -6.52 12.43
C ALA A 125 5.33 -6.36 13.53
N GLU A 126 5.06 -5.65 14.62
CA GLU A 126 6.01 -5.47 15.73
C GLU A 126 6.12 -6.72 16.60
N GLN A 127 5.03 -7.49 16.80
CA GLN A 127 5.11 -8.83 17.40
C GLN A 127 5.88 -9.80 16.52
N ALA A 128 5.63 -9.82 15.21
CA ALA A 128 6.39 -10.65 14.27
C ALA A 128 7.87 -10.23 14.21
N ARG A 129 8.18 -8.92 14.29
CA ARG A 129 9.54 -8.39 14.31
C ARG A 129 10.26 -8.75 15.61
N LYS A 130 9.59 -8.67 16.77
CA LYS A 130 10.17 -9.09 18.06
C LYS A 130 10.45 -10.59 18.08
N LEU A 131 9.51 -11.43 17.62
CA LEU A 131 9.70 -12.88 17.50
C LEU A 131 10.83 -13.22 16.52
N ALA A 132 10.93 -12.53 15.38
CA ALA A 132 12.01 -12.70 14.43
C ALA A 132 13.37 -12.21 14.97
N PHE A 133 13.40 -11.14 15.76
CA PHE A 133 14.63 -10.68 16.41
C PHE A 133 15.08 -11.59 17.56
N GLU A 134 14.15 -12.19 18.29
CA GLU A 134 14.45 -13.19 19.33
C GLU A 134 15.00 -14.48 18.70
N THR A 135 14.40 -14.99 17.62
CA THR A 135 14.94 -16.15 16.90
C THR A 135 16.30 -15.88 16.26
N LEU A 136 16.52 -14.68 15.69
CA LEU A 136 17.83 -14.27 15.17
C LEU A 136 18.88 -14.08 16.28
N ARG A 137 18.48 -13.69 17.49
CA ARG A 137 19.39 -13.53 18.63
C ARG A 137 19.76 -14.86 19.29
N ASP A 138 18.88 -15.86 19.20
CA ASP A 138 19.19 -17.25 19.59
C ASP A 138 20.07 -17.96 18.54
N ASP A 139 19.83 -17.75 17.23
CA ASP A 139 20.71 -18.30 16.17
C ASP A 139 22.12 -17.64 16.15
N ALA A 140 22.23 -16.37 16.58
CA ALA A 140 23.52 -15.70 16.71
C ALA A 140 24.42 -16.24 17.84
N ARG A 141 23.92 -17.15 18.69
CA ARG A 141 24.72 -17.82 19.73
C ARG A 141 25.29 -19.17 19.30
N ALA A 142 25.02 -19.66 18.09
CA ALA A 142 25.71 -20.81 17.52
C ALA A 142 26.59 -20.36 16.34
N PRO A 143 27.88 -20.05 16.54
CA PRO A 143 28.76 -19.59 15.47
C PRO A 143 29.17 -20.77 14.59
N GLY A 144 28.28 -21.21 13.71
CA GLY A 144 28.64 -22.05 12.57
C GLY A 144 28.93 -21.16 11.38
N ILE A 145 30.20 -20.89 11.07
CA ILE A 145 30.54 -20.17 9.83
C ILE A 145 30.17 -21.10 8.66
N VAL A 146 29.18 -20.69 7.87
CA VAL A 146 28.70 -21.43 6.69
C VAL A 146 29.14 -20.69 5.44
N GLY A 147 29.91 -21.38 4.59
CA GLY A 147 30.14 -20.96 3.20
C GLY A 147 31.19 -19.88 2.99
N GLN A 148 32.44 -20.13 3.38
CA GLN A 148 33.58 -19.33 2.88
C GLN A 148 34.36 -20.10 1.81
N ILE A 149 34.55 -19.44 0.67
CA ILE A 149 35.39 -19.90 -0.43
C ILE A 149 36.78 -19.32 -0.22
N PHE A 150 37.77 -20.18 0.06
CA PHE A 150 39.16 -19.76 0.17
C PHE A 150 39.91 -20.11 -1.11
N ARG A 151 40.40 -19.09 -1.82
CA ARG A 151 41.19 -19.24 -3.04
C ARG A 151 42.66 -19.01 -2.74
N ASN A 152 43.47 -20.07 -2.83
CA ASN A 152 44.92 -19.94 -2.72
C ASN A 152 45.52 -19.80 -4.13
N ARG A 153 45.97 -18.58 -4.47
CA ARG A 153 46.52 -18.22 -5.78
C ARG A 153 47.90 -18.81 -6.06
N SER A 154 48.69 -19.15 -5.03
CA SER A 154 50.06 -19.67 -5.22
C SER A 154 50.09 -21.09 -5.79
N GLN A 155 49.08 -21.92 -5.50
CA GLN A 155 48.98 -23.30 -5.98
C GLN A 155 47.78 -23.54 -6.92
N ASN A 156 47.12 -22.47 -7.37
CA ASN A 156 45.94 -22.48 -8.24
C ASN A 156 44.82 -23.45 -7.80
N ARG A 157 44.50 -23.49 -6.50
CA ARG A 157 43.44 -24.33 -5.94
C ARG A 157 42.42 -23.51 -5.17
N THR A 158 41.14 -23.88 -5.30
CA THR A 158 40.01 -23.26 -4.58
C THR A 158 39.43 -24.27 -3.61
N TRP A 159 39.33 -23.88 -2.33
CA TRP A 159 38.74 -24.70 -1.28
C TRP A 159 37.38 -24.13 -0.87
N PHE A 160 36.40 -25.00 -0.68
CA PHE A 160 35.05 -24.63 -0.27
C PHE A 160 34.73 -25.26 1.09
N ILE A 161 34.55 -24.42 2.11
CA ILE A 161 34.24 -24.88 3.47
C ILE A 161 32.75 -24.66 3.71
N GLN A 162 32.00 -25.76 3.65
CA GLN A 162 30.52 -25.75 3.73
C GLN A 162 29.99 -25.51 5.15
N ARG A 163 30.63 -26.07 6.18
CA ARG A 163 30.21 -25.87 7.56
C ARG A 163 31.42 -25.95 8.46
N PHE A 164 31.76 -24.85 9.13
CA PHE A 164 32.75 -24.85 10.18
C PHE A 164 32.02 -24.76 11.51
N ARG A 165 31.99 -25.88 12.25
CA ARG A 165 31.59 -25.90 13.65
C ARG A 165 32.86 -25.76 14.48
N PRO A 166 33.11 -24.65 15.18
CA PRO A 166 34.08 -24.68 16.27
C PRO A 166 33.49 -25.62 17.33
N GLU A 167 34.19 -26.71 17.64
CA GLU A 167 33.70 -27.62 18.66
C GLU A 167 33.64 -26.92 20.03
N GLN A 168 32.61 -27.34 20.78
CA GLN A 168 32.20 -27.10 22.18
C GLN A 168 33.07 -26.23 23.07
#